data_AF-A0A5N5SRE9-F1
#
_entry.id   AF-A0A5N5SRE9-F1
#
_cell.length_a   1.000
_cell.length_b   1.000
_cell.length_c   1.000
_cell.angle_alpha   90.00
_cell.angle_beta   90.00
_cell.angle_gamma   90.00
#
_symmetry.space_group_name_H-M   'P 1'
#
loop_
_entity.id
_entity.type
_entity.pdbx_description
1 polymer ?
#
loop_
_entity_poly.entity_id
_entity_poly.type
_entity_poly.pdbx_seq_one_letter_code
_entity_poly.pdbx_strand_id
1 'polypeptide(L)'
;MEIVNSKSAVLSNYEVEKYLEGTPCRYQNPEVIQNFLTILPQKGFKFTKAEKLQLVNLRPVTPVEIQLIVEDSEERITEDQIDELISLIKEHLPDGSNDIYPNGT
;
A
#
# COMPACT_ATOMS: atom_id res chain seq x y z
N MET A 1 -25.86 23.10 21.75
CA MET A 1 -25.04 22.21 20.92
C MET A 1 -23.60 22.51 21.31
N GLU A 2 -23.03 21.64 22.14
CA GLU A 2 -21.76 21.89 22.82
C GLU A 2 -20.60 21.94 21.83
N ILE A 3 -19.77 22.99 21.94
CA ILE A 3 -18.44 23.04 21.33
C ILE A 3 -17.50 22.19 22.19
N VAL A 4 -17.79 20.89 22.23
CA VAL A 4 -16.95 19.87 22.85
C VAL A 4 -16.62 18.91 21.73
N ASN A 5 -15.69 19.31 20.84
CA ASN A 5 -15.00 18.36 19.95
C ASN A 5 -13.85 18.92 19.11
N SER A 6 -13.57 20.22 19.06
CA SER A 6 -12.47 20.71 18.18
C SER A 6 -11.09 20.25 18.65
N LYS A 7 -10.77 20.32 19.95
CA LYS A 7 -9.46 19.90 20.48
C LYS A 7 -9.24 18.38 20.39
N SER A 8 -10.29 17.60 20.68
CA SER A 8 -10.24 16.13 20.60
C SER A 8 -10.06 15.67 19.14
N ALA A 9 -10.84 16.24 18.21
CA ALA A 9 -10.73 15.95 16.78
C ALA A 9 -9.37 16.38 16.20
N VAL A 10 -8.83 17.52 16.64
CA VAL A 10 -7.49 17.97 16.22
C VAL A 10 -6.41 17.01 16.71
N LEU A 11 -6.49 16.55 17.97
CA LEU A 11 -5.52 15.59 18.50
C LEU A 11 -5.61 14.24 17.77
N SER A 12 -6.82 13.71 17.57
CA SER A 12 -6.99 12.44 16.84
C SER A 12 -6.53 12.54 15.39
N ASN A 13 -6.80 13.66 14.72
CA ASN A 13 -6.32 13.87 13.34
C ASN A 13 -4.80 13.96 13.28
N TYR A 14 -4.18 14.66 14.23
CA TYR A 14 -2.72 14.75 14.33
C TYR A 14 -2.08 13.38 14.58
N GLU A 15 -2.65 12.56 15.47
CA GLU A 15 -2.16 11.19 15.71
C GLU A 15 -2.27 10.30 14.48
N VAL A 16 -3.37 10.39 13.74
CA VAL A 16 -3.59 9.65 12.49
C VAL A 16 -2.62 10.10 11.40
N GLU A 17 -2.50 11.41 11.18
CA GLU A 17 -1.60 11.98 10.18
C GLU A 17 -0.15 11.57 10.48
N LYS A 18 0.29 11.74 11.73
CA LYS A 18 1.62 11.35 12.18
C LYS A 18 1.89 9.84 12.02
N TYR A 19 0.90 9.00 12.25
CA TYR A 19 1.03 7.56 12.00
C TYR A 19 1.22 7.28 10.50
N LEU A 20 0.38 7.88 9.65
CA LEU A 20 0.42 7.70 8.19
C LEU A 20 1.68 8.29 7.55
N GLU A 21 2.26 9.36 8.10
CA GLU A 21 3.55 9.91 7.68
C GLU A 21 4.72 8.91 7.84
N GLY A 22 4.57 7.96 8.78
CA GLY A 22 5.51 6.89 9.01
C GLY A 22 5.30 5.65 8.13
N THR A 23 4.22 5.59 7.35
CA THR A 23 3.93 4.45 6.48
C THR A 23 4.29 4.74 5.01
N PRO A 24 4.44 3.69 4.17
CA PRO A 24 4.67 3.86 2.74
C PRO A 24 3.54 4.59 2.00
N CYS A 25 2.34 4.69 2.60
CA CYS A 25 1.18 5.35 2.00
C CYS A 25 1.42 6.83 1.70
N ARG A 26 2.30 7.50 2.45
CA ARG A 26 2.54 8.95 2.33
C ARG A 26 3.02 9.38 0.94
N TYR A 27 3.66 8.47 0.20
CA TYR A 27 4.20 8.76 -1.14
C TYR A 27 3.18 8.49 -2.24
N GLN A 28 2.03 7.91 -1.90
CA GLN A 28 1.01 7.49 -2.86
C GLN A 28 0.01 8.62 -3.10
N ASN A 29 -0.61 8.59 -4.28
CA ASN A 29 -1.71 9.48 -4.63
C ASN A 29 -2.90 8.66 -5.18
N PRO A 30 -4.11 9.25 -5.28
CA PRO A 30 -5.30 8.51 -5.71
C PRO A 30 -5.17 7.86 -7.09
N GLU A 31 -4.49 8.51 -8.04
CA GLU A 31 -4.30 8.00 -9.40
C GLU A 31 -3.41 6.76 -9.41
N VAL A 32 -2.29 6.79 -8.69
CA VAL A 32 -1.39 5.65 -8.52
C VAL A 32 -2.11 4.45 -7.91
N ILE A 33 -2.89 4.67 -6.84
CA ILE A 33 -3.65 3.61 -6.18
C ILE A 33 -4.69 3.02 -7.15
N GLN A 34 -5.41 3.87 -7.89
CA GLN A 34 -6.40 3.42 -8.85
C GLN A 34 -5.76 2.59 -9.96
N ASN A 35 -4.64 3.03 -10.52
CA ASN A 35 -3.90 2.31 -11.55
C ASN A 35 -3.45 0.93 -11.05
N PHE A 36 -2.86 0.87 -9.85
CA PHE A 36 -2.46 -0.40 -9.24
C PHE A 36 -3.65 -1.35 -9.07
N LEU A 37 -4.79 -0.86 -8.55
CA LEU A 37 -6.00 -1.66 -8.35
C LEU A 37 -6.68 -2.11 -9.66
N THR A 38 -6.42 -1.42 -10.78
CA THR A 38 -6.87 -1.83 -12.12
C THR A 38 -5.97 -2.89 -12.75
N ILE A 39 -4.65 -2.84 -12.48
CA ILE A 39 -3.68 -3.79 -13.05
C ILE A 39 -3.66 -5.10 -12.27
N LEU A 40 -3.80 -5.04 -10.93
CA LEU A 40 -3.71 -6.20 -10.04
C LEU A 40 -4.62 -7.39 -10.45
N PRO A 41 -5.90 -7.21 -10.85
CA PRO A 41 -6.77 -8.31 -11.29
C PRO A 41 -6.35 -8.93 -12.63
N GLN A 42 -5.58 -8.21 -13.46
CA GLN A 42 -5.16 -8.68 -14.79
C GLN A 42 -4.11 -9.79 -14.67
N LYS A 43 -3.44 -9.90 -13.52
CA LYS A 43 -2.47 -10.95 -13.22
C LYS A 43 -3.09 -12.32 -12.93
N GLY A 44 -4.41 -12.46 -13.06
CA GLY A 44 -5.11 -13.73 -12.92
C GLY A 44 -5.49 -14.09 -11.49
N PHE A 45 -5.12 -13.27 -10.50
CA PHE A 45 -5.49 -13.48 -9.10
C PHE A 45 -6.83 -12.87 -8.74
N LYS A 46 -7.61 -13.62 -7.96
CA LYS A 46 -8.75 -13.06 -7.23
C LYS A 46 -8.28 -12.66 -5.84
N PHE A 47 -7.87 -11.40 -5.70
CA PHE A 47 -7.68 -10.80 -4.37
C PHE A 47 -9.01 -10.31 -3.79
N THR A 48 -9.20 -10.54 -2.49
CA THR A 48 -10.30 -9.95 -1.73
C THR A 48 -10.10 -8.44 -1.58
N LYS A 49 -11.16 -7.71 -1.20
CA LYS A 49 -11.04 -6.26 -0.96
C LYS A 49 -10.08 -5.94 0.18
N ALA A 50 -10.01 -6.80 1.20
CA ALA A 50 -9.12 -6.63 2.35
C ALA A 50 -7.65 -6.83 1.97
N GLU A 51 -7.34 -7.88 1.20
CA GLU A 51 -6.00 -8.14 0.68
C GLU A 51 -5.51 -6.95 -0.17
N LYS A 52 -6.34 -6.45 -1.09
CA LYS A 52 -6.02 -5.27 -1.91
C LYS A 52 -5.71 -4.03 -1.06
N LEU A 53 -6.50 -3.80 -0.02
CA LEU A 53 -6.28 -2.69 0.90
C LEU A 53 -4.96 -2.83 1.66
N GLN A 54 -4.63 -4.04 2.12
CA GLN A 54 -3.37 -4.32 2.80
C GLN A 54 -2.16 -4.17 1.88
N LEU A 55 -2.25 -4.64 0.63
CA LEU A 55 -1.18 -4.47 -0.37
C LEU A 55 -0.86 -2.98 -0.60
N VAL A 56 -1.90 -2.14 -0.75
CA VAL A 56 -1.74 -0.69 -0.92
C VAL A 56 -1.16 -0.04 0.34
N ASN A 57 -1.65 -0.42 1.53
CA ASN A 57 -1.25 0.22 2.77
C ASN A 57 0.15 -0.16 3.26
N LEU A 58 0.51 -1.44 3.12
CA LEU A 58 1.75 -1.98 3.66
C LEU A 58 2.89 -1.96 2.63
N ARG A 59 2.56 -1.91 1.33
CA ARG A 59 3.51 -1.97 0.22
C ARG A 59 4.57 -3.07 0.44
N PRO A 60 4.16 -4.35 0.52
CA PRO A 60 5.07 -5.46 0.80
C PRO A 60 6.11 -5.61 -0.30
N VAL A 61 7.37 -5.82 0.09
CA VAL A 61 8.52 -5.94 -0.82
C VAL A 61 9.23 -7.28 -0.70
N THR A 62 8.75 -8.15 0.20
CA THR A 62 9.27 -9.50 0.43
C THR A 62 8.19 -10.57 0.27
N PRO A 63 8.55 -11.81 -0.12
CA PRO A 63 7.59 -12.92 -0.23
C PRO A 63 6.86 -13.21 1.08
N VAL A 64 7.58 -13.13 2.21
CA VAL A 64 7.03 -13.39 3.54
C VAL A 64 5.90 -12.42 3.89
N GLU A 65 6.05 -11.13 3.54
CA GLU A 65 4.98 -10.15 3.77
C GLU A 65 3.73 -10.44 2.93
N ILE A 66 3.89 -10.92 1.69
CA ILE A 66 2.76 -11.33 0.84
C ILE A 66 2.03 -12.52 1.45
N GLN A 67 2.77 -13.51 1.96
CA GLN A 67 2.19 -14.69 2.62
C GLN A 67 1.42 -14.33 3.90
N LEU A 68 1.80 -13.27 4.60
CA LEU A 68 1.07 -12.76 5.77
C LEU A 68 -0.20 -11.97 5.40
N ILE A 69 -0.28 -11.44 4.17
CA ILE A 69 -1.43 -10.65 3.69
C ILE A 69 -2.47 -11.56 3.03
N VAL A 70 -2.02 -12.54 2.23
CA VAL A 70 -2.89 -13.42 1.46
C VAL A 70 -3.10 -14.72 2.22
N GLU A 71 -4.34 -14.93 2.68
CA GLU A 71 -4.75 -16.19 3.32
C GLU A 71 -4.65 -17.35 2.33
N ASP A 72 -4.15 -18.50 2.82
CA ASP A 72 -3.90 -19.71 2.04
C ASP A 72 -3.07 -19.44 0.77
N SER A 73 -2.09 -18.53 0.89
CA SER A 73 -1.25 -18.08 -0.24
C SER A 73 -0.54 -19.24 -0.95
N GLU A 74 -0.08 -20.26 -0.22
CA GLU A 74 0.59 -21.44 -0.78
C GLU A 74 -0.29 -22.24 -1.76
N GLU A 75 -1.62 -22.22 -1.57
CA GLU A 75 -2.57 -22.89 -2.46
C GLU A 75 -3.10 -21.98 -3.57
N ARG A 76 -3.07 -20.66 -3.36
CA ARG A 76 -3.69 -19.66 -4.26
C ARG A 76 -2.71 -18.96 -5.20
N ILE A 77 -1.43 -18.89 -4.84
CA ILE A 77 -0.41 -18.09 -5.54
C ILE A 77 0.90 -18.89 -5.57
N THR A 78 1.49 -19.05 -6.76
CA THR A 78 2.80 -19.71 -6.90
C THR A 78 3.95 -18.78 -6.52
N GLU A 79 5.15 -19.33 -6.31
CA GLU A 79 6.36 -18.54 -6.02
C GLU A 79 6.66 -17.51 -7.13
N ASP A 80 6.63 -17.93 -8.40
CA ASP A 80 6.82 -17.03 -9.56
C ASP A 80 5.83 -15.85 -9.56
N GLN A 81 4.61 -16.13 -9.12
CA GLN A 81 3.53 -15.15 -9.05
C GLN A 81 3.71 -14.17 -7.87
N ILE A 82 4.27 -14.63 -6.76
CA ILE A 82 4.69 -13.77 -5.65
C ILE A 82 5.77 -12.81 -6.13
N ASP A 83 6.76 -13.30 -6.86
CA ASP A 83 7.84 -12.46 -7.41
C ASP A 83 7.32 -11.44 -8.44
N GLU A 84 6.38 -11.84 -9.29
CA GLU A 84 5.70 -10.92 -10.21
C GLU A 84 4.92 -9.84 -9.46
N LEU A 85 4.20 -10.21 -8.40
CA LEU A 85 3.44 -9.27 -7.56
C LEU A 85 4.36 -8.27 -6.86
N ILE A 86 5.48 -8.73 -6.29
CA ILE A 86 6.48 -7.87 -5.66
C ILE A 86 7.05 -6.89 -6.69
N SER A 87 7.34 -7.36 -7.90
CA SER A 87 7.83 -6.52 -8.99
C SER A 87 6.79 -5.45 -9.37
N LEU A 88 5.52 -5.85 -9.51
CA LEU A 88 4.40 -4.95 -9.78
C LEU A 88 4.24 -3.88 -8.70
N ILE A 89 4.36 -4.26 -7.43
CA ILE A 89 4.27 -3.33 -6.29
C ILE A 89 5.42 -2.32 -6.34
N LYS A 90 6.65 -2.76 -6.62
CA LYS A 90 7.81 -1.86 -6.73
C LYS A 90 7.70 -0.89 -7.91
N GLU A 91 7.14 -1.35 -9.03
CA GLU A 91 6.97 -0.54 -10.23
C GLU A 91 5.87 0.52 -10.08
N HIS A 92 4.73 0.14 -9.49
CA HIS A 92 3.56 1.02 -9.45
C HIS A 92 3.36 1.77 -8.14
N LEU A 93 3.78 1.22 -6.99
CA LEU A 93 3.63 1.90 -5.70
C LEU A 93 4.95 2.60 -5.31
N PRO A 94 4.95 3.93 -5.11
CA PRO A 94 6.14 4.68 -4.73
C PRO A 94 6.58 4.38 -3.29
N ASP A 95 7.88 4.48 -3.03
CA ASP A 95 8.52 4.35 -1.70
C ASP A 95 9.30 5.59 -1.26
N GLY A 96 9.21 6.69 -2.02
CA GLY A 96 9.99 7.89 -1.78
C GLY A 96 11.47 7.77 -2.16
N SER A 97 11.92 6.64 -2.72
CA SER A 97 13.29 6.52 -3.24
C SER A 97 13.53 7.35 -4.52
N ASN A 98 12.47 7.79 -5.20
CA ASN A 98 12.56 8.74 -6.31
C ASN A 98 12.68 10.21 -5.86
N ASP A 99 12.48 10.52 -4.56
CA ASP A 99 12.56 11.90 -4.04
C ASP A 99 13.98 12.31 -3.61
N ILE A 100 14.94 11.38 -3.58
CA ILE A 100 16.32 11.62 -3.13
C ILE A 100 17.26 12.18 -4.22
N TYR A 101 16.79 12.34 -5.46
CA TYR A 101 17.57 13.00 -6.53
C TYR A 101 16.70 13.91 -7.42
N PRO A 102 16.33 15.12 -6.97
CA PRO A 102 15.61 16.06 -7.83
C PRO A 102 16.48 16.74 -8.90
N ASN A 103 17.81 16.55 -8.91
CA ASN A 103 18.69 17.05 -9.99
C ASN A 103 19.91 16.14 -10.15
N GLY A 104 19.97 15.39 -11.25
CA GLY A 104 21.03 14.42 -11.50
C GLY A 104 21.29 14.12 -12.98
N THR A 105 21.21 15.11 -13.86
CA THR A 105 22.09 15.30 -15.04
C THR A 105 21.84 16.66 -15.65
#